data_AF-A0A915DKU1-F1
#
_entry.id   AF-A0A915DKU1-F1
#
_cell.length_a   1.000
_cell.length_b   1.000
_cell.length_c   1.000
_cell.angle_alpha   90.00
_cell.angle_beta   90.00
_cell.angle_gamma   90.00
#
_symmetry.space_group_name_H-M   'P 1'
#
loop_
_entity.id
_entity.type
_entity.pdbx_description
1 polymer ?
#
loop_
_entity_poly.entity_id
_entity_poly.type
_entity_poly.pdbx_seq_one_letter_code
_entity_poly.pdbx_strand_id
1 'polypeptide(L)'
;MLEKFKLHNRVVMLGFLPHNKVRETLVQGQIFLNTSLTEAFCMSIVEAASCGLHVVSTNVGGIPEVLPKKFMTLAEPNPAEISGAVLEAIKWRETNQLVNPIEKHNDVSLMYHWSDIAERTDLVYKLVMESPVVSISTRLNNFISAGFFFGLIWAWATIINILSLTFLDFVDARKHCGKIRARIIKPSIKPSSY
;
A
#
# COMPACT_ATOMS: atom_id res chain seq x y z
N MET A 1 16.06 27.22 9.22
CA MET A 1 16.90 26.33 8.36
C MET A 1 17.26 27.01 7.05
N LEU A 2 16.30 27.51 6.25
CA LEU A 2 16.61 28.26 5.02
C LEU A 2 17.47 29.50 5.27
N GLU A 3 17.16 30.28 6.31
CA GLU A 3 17.96 31.44 6.71
C GLU A 3 19.38 31.06 7.12
N LYS A 4 19.50 30.00 7.94
CA LYS A 4 20.79 29.48 8.41
C LYS A 4 21.73 29.10 7.26
N PHE A 5 21.19 28.54 6.18
CA PHE A 5 21.96 28.11 5.00
C PHE A 5 21.85 29.06 3.80
N LYS A 6 21.18 30.21 3.95
CA LYS A 6 20.98 31.23 2.90
C LYS A 6 20.39 30.68 1.59
N LEU A 7 19.39 29.79 1.69
CA LEU A 7 18.85 29.04 0.55
C LEU A 7 17.61 29.65 -0.12
N HIS A 8 17.21 30.88 0.24
CA HIS A 8 15.95 31.50 -0.23
C HIS A 8 15.81 31.55 -1.76
N ASN A 9 16.92 31.71 -2.49
CA ASN A 9 16.89 31.80 -3.96
C ASN A 9 16.94 30.42 -4.65
N ARG A 10 17.05 29.32 -3.89
CA ARG A 10 17.23 27.96 -4.41
C ARG A 10 16.14 26.99 -3.96
N VAL A 11 15.38 27.35 -2.91
CA VAL A 11 14.35 26.51 -2.33
C VAL A 11 13.03 27.27 -2.31
N VAL A 12 12.03 26.71 -2.96
CA VAL A 12 10.65 27.20 -2.92
C VAL A 12 9.82 26.21 -2.11
N MET A 13 9.20 26.69 -1.03
CA MET A 13 8.25 25.88 -0.24
C MET A 13 6.84 26.09 -0.79
N LEU A 14 6.26 25.05 -1.40
CA LEU A 14 4.92 25.11 -2.00
C LEU A 14 3.79 24.93 -0.98
N GLY A 15 4.10 24.42 0.21
CA GLY A 15 3.09 24.11 1.23
C GLY A 15 2.20 22.93 0.83
N PHE A 16 0.96 22.92 1.32
CA PHE A 16 -0.02 21.90 0.95
C PHE A 16 -0.44 22.05 -0.51
N LEU A 17 -0.36 20.96 -1.27
CA LEU A 17 -0.77 20.90 -2.66
C LEU A 17 -1.97 19.96 -2.81
N PRO A 18 -3.11 20.42 -3.37
CA PRO A 18 -4.23 19.54 -3.63
C PRO A 18 -3.85 18.51 -4.71
N HIS A 19 -4.42 17.30 -4.64
CA HIS A 19 -4.03 16.18 -5.50
C HIS A 19 -4.09 16.49 -7.00
N ASN A 20 -5.06 17.29 -7.45
CA ASN A 20 -5.19 17.69 -8.85
C ASN A 20 -4.01 18.57 -9.35
N LYS A 21 -3.26 19.20 -8.45
CA LYS A 21 -2.09 20.05 -8.77
C LYS A 21 -0.76 19.32 -8.65
N VAL A 22 -0.73 18.14 -8.02
CA VAL A 22 0.49 17.34 -7.83
C VAL A 22 1.19 17.06 -9.16
N ARG A 23 0.44 16.60 -10.18
CA ARG A 23 1.00 16.37 -11.52
C ARG A 23 1.64 17.64 -12.10
N GLU A 24 0.93 18.77 -12.07
CA GLU A 24 1.41 20.04 -12.63
C GLU A 24 2.71 20.51 -11.96
N THR A 25 2.90 20.20 -10.68
CA THR A 25 4.14 20.49 -9.95
C THR A 25 5.23 19.48 -10.28
N LEU A 26 4.95 18.19 -10.28
CA LEU A 26 5.95 17.15 -10.51
C LEU A 26 6.59 17.29 -11.89
N VAL A 27 5.81 17.57 -12.94
CA VAL A 27 6.34 17.72 -14.31
C VAL A 27 7.31 18.90 -14.50
N GLN A 28 7.38 19.83 -13.54
CA GLN A 28 8.38 20.91 -13.55
C GLN A 28 9.76 20.43 -13.09
N GLY A 29 9.81 19.27 -12.41
CA GLY A 29 11.02 18.66 -11.91
C GLY A 29 11.65 17.64 -12.87
N GLN A 30 12.86 17.21 -12.51
CA GLN A 30 13.62 16.20 -13.24
C GLN A 30 14.00 15.01 -12.34
N ILE A 31 14.22 15.30 -11.05
CA ILE A 31 14.57 14.33 -10.01
C ILE A 31 13.61 14.53 -8.85
N PHE A 32 13.06 13.44 -8.35
CA PHE A 32 12.24 13.40 -7.14
C PHE A 32 13.06 12.81 -6.00
N LEU A 33 13.06 13.45 -4.84
CA LEU A 33 13.83 13.02 -3.67
C LEU A 33 12.90 12.62 -2.54
N ASN A 34 13.05 11.39 -2.05
CA ASN A 34 12.41 10.89 -0.85
C ASN A 34 13.46 10.55 0.22
N THR A 35 13.35 11.14 1.41
CA THR A 35 14.31 10.96 2.51
C THR A 35 13.66 10.37 3.76
N SER A 36 12.55 9.65 3.61
CA SER A 36 11.86 9.00 4.73
C SER A 36 12.74 7.96 5.43
N LEU A 37 12.60 7.83 6.76
CA LEU A 37 13.30 6.80 7.54
C LEU A 37 12.60 5.43 7.49
N THR A 38 11.31 5.42 7.18
CA THR A 38 10.48 4.22 7.06
C THR A 38 9.40 4.45 6.02
N GLU A 39 9.27 3.54 5.06
CA GLU A 39 8.23 3.58 4.02
C GLU A 39 7.81 2.16 3.63
N ALA A 40 6.52 1.95 3.41
CA ALA A 40 6.03 0.66 2.93
C ALA A 40 6.02 0.61 1.39
N PHE A 41 5.40 1.59 0.74
CA PHE A 41 5.26 1.64 -0.72
C PHE A 41 5.44 3.05 -1.29
N CYS A 42 5.09 4.09 -0.52
CA CYS A 42 5.24 5.50 -0.89
C CYS A 42 4.62 5.86 -2.26
N MET A 43 3.33 6.19 -2.27
CA MET A 43 2.60 6.54 -3.50
C MET A 43 3.24 7.67 -4.31
N SER A 44 3.87 8.63 -3.63
CA SER A 44 4.54 9.77 -4.27
C SER A 44 5.72 9.38 -5.16
N ILE A 45 6.40 8.26 -4.86
CA ILE A 45 7.45 7.70 -5.73
C ILE A 45 6.86 7.24 -7.05
N VAL A 46 5.72 6.55 -7.01
CA VAL A 46 5.03 6.06 -8.21
C VAL A 46 4.48 7.25 -9.02
N GLU A 47 3.91 8.25 -8.35
CA GLU A 47 3.43 9.49 -8.99
C GLU A 47 4.56 10.25 -9.70
N ALA A 48 5.71 10.40 -9.02
CA ALA A 48 6.89 11.06 -9.58
C ALA A 48 7.48 10.31 -10.78
N ALA A 49 7.65 8.99 -10.66
CA ALA A 49 8.13 8.15 -11.75
C ALA A 49 7.15 8.14 -12.93
N SER A 50 5.85 8.13 -12.67
CA SER A 50 4.81 8.30 -13.69
C SER A 50 4.88 9.66 -14.38
N CYS A 51 5.33 10.72 -13.69
CA CYS A 51 5.60 12.02 -14.31
C CYS A 51 6.93 12.07 -15.07
N GLY A 52 7.68 10.96 -15.14
CA GLY A 52 8.94 10.85 -15.87
C GLY A 52 10.19 11.22 -15.06
N LEU A 53 10.05 11.56 -13.77
CA LEU A 53 11.17 11.98 -12.93
C LEU A 53 12.04 10.78 -12.56
N HIS A 54 13.34 11.00 -12.39
CA HIS A 54 14.21 9.99 -11.77
C HIS A 54 14.05 10.05 -10.26
N VAL A 55 13.86 8.91 -9.61
CA VAL A 55 13.63 8.87 -8.17
C VAL A 55 14.94 8.63 -7.45
N VAL A 56 15.25 9.46 -6.46
CA VAL A 56 16.28 9.17 -5.46
C VAL A 56 15.56 8.95 -4.14
N SER A 57 15.71 7.77 -3.54
CA SER A 57 15.01 7.41 -2.30
C SER A 57 15.92 6.72 -1.31
N THR A 58 15.56 6.76 -0.04
CA THR A 58 16.17 5.93 0.99
C THR A 58 15.84 4.45 0.79
N ASN A 59 16.81 3.58 1.11
CA ASN A 59 16.72 2.12 1.04
C ASN A 59 16.04 1.54 2.29
N VAL A 60 14.76 1.88 2.51
CA VAL A 60 14.02 1.50 3.73
C VAL A 60 12.71 0.80 3.39
N GLY A 61 12.28 -0.10 4.29
CA GLY A 61 11.01 -0.84 4.18
C GLY A 61 10.81 -1.48 2.81
N GLY A 62 9.68 -1.19 2.15
CA GLY A 62 9.33 -1.80 0.87
C GLY A 62 9.76 -0.99 -0.37
N ILE A 63 10.44 0.15 -0.21
CA ILE A 63 10.87 1.01 -1.32
C ILE A 63 11.64 0.27 -2.43
N PRO A 64 12.57 -0.66 -2.13
CA PRO A 64 13.33 -1.36 -3.17
C PRO A 64 12.48 -2.21 -4.12
N GLU A 65 11.23 -2.51 -3.73
CA GLU A 65 10.28 -3.31 -4.51
C GLU A 65 9.33 -2.44 -5.37
N VAL A 66 9.30 -1.12 -5.16
CA VAL A 66 8.31 -0.21 -5.76
C VAL A 66 8.62 0.11 -7.22
N LEU A 67 9.89 0.23 -7.60
CA LEU A 67 10.28 0.54 -8.97
C LEU A 67 11.52 -0.24 -9.41
N PRO A 68 11.66 -0.53 -10.72
CA PRO A 68 12.89 -1.07 -11.27
C PRO A 68 14.09 -0.17 -10.98
N LYS A 69 15.26 -0.76 -10.75
CA LYS A 69 16.53 -0.05 -10.48
C LYS A 69 16.90 1.00 -11.54
N LYS A 70 16.45 0.85 -12.79
CA LYS A 70 16.68 1.83 -13.86
C LYS A 70 15.95 3.17 -13.66
N PHE A 71 14.94 3.23 -12.79
CA PHE A 71 14.14 4.43 -12.52
C PHE A 71 14.42 5.04 -11.15
N MET A 72 15.21 4.35 -10.32
CA MET A 72 15.42 4.71 -8.93
C MET A 72 16.87 4.50 -8.49
N THR A 73 17.45 5.50 -7.84
CA THR A 73 18.68 5.37 -7.07
C THR A 73 18.34 5.25 -5.59
N LEU A 74 18.86 4.22 -4.94
CA LEU A 74 18.68 3.99 -3.52
C LEU A 74 19.92 4.44 -2.75
N ALA A 75 19.71 5.08 -1.61
CA ALA A 75 20.77 5.49 -0.69
C ALA A 75 20.41 5.08 0.74
N GLU A 76 21.41 4.87 1.59
CA GLU A 76 21.16 4.72 3.03
C GLU A 76 20.60 6.02 3.63
N PRO A 77 19.81 5.96 4.71
CA PRO A 77 19.19 7.13 5.35
C PRO A 77 20.19 8.01 6.11
N ASN A 78 21.24 8.44 5.41
CA ASN A 78 22.34 9.27 5.88
C ASN A 78 22.49 10.47 4.92
N PRO A 79 22.56 11.72 5.43
CA PRO A 79 22.71 12.90 4.57
C PRO A 79 23.85 12.84 3.56
N ALA A 80 25.00 12.24 3.91
CA ALA A 80 26.13 12.12 2.99
C ALA A 80 25.79 11.22 1.79
N GLU A 81 25.26 10.02 2.05
CA GLU A 81 24.85 9.05 1.04
C GLU A 81 23.73 9.61 0.15
N ILE A 82 22.71 10.23 0.75
CA ILE A 82 21.60 10.85 0.02
C ILE A 82 22.13 11.96 -0.90
N SER A 83 23.01 12.83 -0.40
CA SER A 83 23.58 13.91 -1.21
C SER A 83 24.43 13.38 -2.36
N GLY A 84 25.20 12.31 -2.15
CA GLY A 84 25.98 11.63 -3.18
C GLY A 84 25.08 11.05 -4.28
N ALA A 85 24.02 10.33 -3.89
CA ALA A 85 23.05 9.77 -4.83
C ALA A 85 22.32 10.83 -5.66
N VAL A 86 21.97 11.98 -5.06
CA VAL A 86 21.37 13.11 -5.78
C VAL A 86 22.35 13.72 -6.77
N LEU A 87 23.62 13.94 -6.37
CA LEU A 87 24.64 14.48 -7.27
C LEU A 87 24.94 13.55 -8.44
N GLU A 88 24.95 12.24 -8.20
CA GLU A 88 25.11 11.24 -9.25
C GLU A 88 23.92 11.26 -10.23
N ALA A 89 22.68 11.31 -9.71
CA ALA A 89 21.49 11.43 -10.54
C ALA A 89 21.47 12.72 -11.39
N ILE A 90 21.94 13.85 -10.83
CA ILE A 90 22.12 15.10 -11.58
C ILE A 90 23.14 14.91 -12.71
N LYS A 91 24.29 14.30 -12.42
CA LYS A 91 25.32 14.02 -13.42
C LYS A 91 24.76 13.15 -14.55
N TRP A 92 24.04 12.07 -14.22
CA TRP A 92 23.39 11.21 -15.22
C TRP A 92 22.34 11.95 -16.04
N ARG A 93 21.65 12.94 -15.46
CA ARG A 93 20.72 13.78 -16.21
C ARG A 93 21.46 14.66 -17.22
N GLU A 94 22.54 15.30 -16.80
CA GLU A 94 23.36 16.19 -17.63
C GLU A 94 24.07 15.45 -18.77
N THR A 95 24.53 14.22 -18.51
CA THR A 95 25.16 13.34 -19.51
C THR A 95 24.15 12.53 -20.32
N ASN A 96 22.85 12.75 -20.11
CA ASN A 96 21.75 12.08 -20.80
C ASN A 96 21.79 10.53 -20.68
N GLN A 97 22.21 10.04 -19.51
CA GLN A 97 22.28 8.62 -19.14
C GLN A 97 20.99 8.13 -18.46
N LEU A 98 20.15 9.05 -17.98
CA LEU A 98 18.83 8.69 -17.43
C LEU A 98 17.86 8.26 -18.53
N VAL A 99 16.98 7.31 -18.20
CA VAL A 99 15.91 6.86 -19.11
C VAL A 99 15.03 8.04 -19.53
N ASN A 100 14.59 8.02 -20.79
CA ASN A 100 13.71 9.05 -21.33
C ASN A 100 12.42 9.17 -20.48
N PRO A 101 11.94 10.38 -20.15
CA PRO A 101 10.74 10.57 -19.34
C PRO A 101 9.47 9.90 -19.91
N ILE A 102 9.32 9.87 -21.23
CA ILE A 102 8.16 9.27 -21.91
C ILE A 102 8.21 7.75 -21.82
N GLU A 103 9.39 7.17 -22.10
CA GLU A 103 9.61 5.73 -21.95
C GLU A 103 9.35 5.27 -20.52
N LYS A 104 9.86 6.03 -19.54
CA LYS A 104 9.61 5.77 -18.12
C LYS A 104 8.13 5.83 -17.77
N HIS A 105 7.42 6.87 -18.23
CA HIS A 105 5.97 6.97 -18.02
C HIS A 105 5.23 5.74 -18.55
N ASN A 106 5.54 5.33 -19.78
CA ASN A 106 4.92 4.17 -20.42
C ASN A 106 5.17 2.90 -19.61
N ASP A 107 6.41 2.65 -19.18
CA ASP A 107 6.76 1.47 -18.38
C ASP A 107 6.03 1.47 -17.03
N VAL A 108 6.02 2.59 -16.31
CA VAL A 108 5.36 2.69 -15.00
C VAL A 108 3.84 2.56 -15.12
N SER A 109 3.25 3.07 -16.21
CA SER A 109 1.80 2.98 -16.45
C SER A 109 1.29 1.54 -16.55
N LEU A 110 2.15 0.62 -17.01
CA LEU A 110 1.84 -0.81 -17.12
C LEU A 110 2.00 -1.57 -15.80
N MET A 111 2.71 -1.01 -14.83
CA MET A 111 2.96 -1.64 -13.54
C MET A 111 1.84 -1.37 -12.53
N TYR A 112 1.34 -0.13 -12.50
CA TYR A 112 0.44 0.36 -11.45
C TYR A 112 -0.82 0.99 -12.03
N HIS A 113 -1.73 0.14 -12.51
CA HIS A 113 -3.02 0.56 -13.06
C HIS A 113 -4.18 0.21 -12.11
N TRP A 114 -4.93 1.24 -11.68
CA TRP A 114 -6.00 1.07 -10.68
C TRP A 114 -7.12 0.13 -11.14
N SER A 115 -7.45 0.12 -12.43
CA SER A 115 -8.50 -0.76 -12.95
C SER A 115 -8.12 -2.23 -12.79
N ASP A 116 -6.85 -2.58 -13.03
CA ASP A 116 -6.33 -3.94 -12.92
C ASP A 116 -6.29 -4.37 -11.45
N ILE A 117 -5.88 -3.46 -10.55
CA ILE A 117 -5.88 -3.69 -9.10
C ILE A 117 -7.31 -3.93 -8.61
N ALA A 118 -8.28 -3.15 -9.08
CA ALA A 118 -9.68 -3.29 -8.71
C ALA A 118 -10.26 -4.64 -9.15
N GLU A 119 -10.00 -5.05 -10.40
CA GLU A 119 -10.44 -6.34 -10.93
C GLU A 119 -9.84 -7.52 -10.14
N ARG A 120 -8.53 -7.51 -9.92
CA ARG A 120 -7.84 -8.56 -9.14
C ARG A 120 -8.37 -8.62 -7.71
N THR A 121 -8.65 -7.47 -7.11
CA THR A 121 -9.22 -7.39 -5.76
C THR A 121 -10.63 -7.97 -5.74
N ASP A 122 -11.49 -7.62 -6.70
CA ASP A 122 -12.85 -8.16 -6.82
C ASP A 122 -12.86 -9.69 -6.96
N LEU A 123 -11.92 -10.26 -7.72
CA LEU A 123 -11.74 -11.71 -7.82
C LEU A 123 -11.44 -12.34 -6.46
N VAL A 124 -10.52 -11.76 -5.67
CA VAL A 124 -10.23 -12.25 -4.31
C VAL A 124 -11.46 -12.19 -3.43
N TYR A 125 -12.23 -11.10 -3.50
CA TYR A 125 -13.48 -10.98 -2.74
C TYR A 125 -14.48 -12.07 -3.13
N LYS A 126 -14.70 -12.32 -4.42
CA LYS A 126 -15.57 -13.41 -4.90
C LYS A 126 -15.13 -14.78 -4.39
N LEU A 127 -13.83 -15.09 -4.50
CA LEU A 127 -13.25 -16.35 -4.01
C LEU A 127 -13.43 -16.52 -2.49
N VAL A 128 -13.20 -15.47 -1.71
CA VAL A 128 -13.39 -15.50 -0.25
C VAL A 128 -14.86 -15.67 0.10
N MET A 129 -15.77 -15.04 -0.65
CA MET A 129 -17.21 -15.17 -0.44
C MET A 129 -17.74 -16.57 -0.78
N GLU A 130 -17.12 -17.27 -1.72
CA GLU A 130 -17.43 -18.65 -2.07
C GLU A 130 -16.78 -19.68 -1.14
N SER A 131 -15.71 -19.28 -0.44
CA SER A 131 -14.99 -20.15 0.49
C SER A 131 -15.90 -20.63 1.64
N PRO A 132 -15.77 -21.89 2.07
CA PRO A 132 -16.61 -22.43 3.13
C PRO A 132 -16.38 -21.67 4.43
N VAL A 133 -17.47 -21.25 5.08
CA VAL A 133 -17.39 -20.61 6.38
C VAL A 133 -16.97 -21.66 7.41
N VAL A 134 -15.78 -21.47 7.99
CA VAL A 134 -15.29 -22.34 9.06
C VAL A 134 -16.25 -22.25 10.25
N SER A 135 -16.76 -23.40 10.69
CA SER A 135 -17.71 -23.49 11.80
C SER A 135 -17.10 -22.98 13.12
N ILE A 136 -17.95 -22.49 14.02
CA ILE A 136 -17.53 -21.94 15.32
C ILE A 136 -16.77 -22.99 16.15
N SER A 137 -17.20 -24.24 16.13
CA SER A 137 -16.52 -25.33 16.84
C SER A 137 -15.13 -25.60 16.26
N THR A 138 -15.00 -25.60 14.93
CA THR A 138 -13.70 -25.73 14.27
C THR A 138 -12.78 -24.54 14.61
N ARG A 139 -13.30 -23.31 14.63
CA ARG A 139 -12.51 -22.13 15.03
C ARG A 139 -12.00 -22.24 16.46
N LEU A 140 -12.87 -22.60 17.41
CA LEU A 140 -12.49 -22.78 18.82
C LEU A 140 -11.48 -23.91 19.00
N ASN A 141 -11.67 -25.05 18.35
CA ASN A 141 -10.71 -26.15 18.40
C ASN A 141 -9.34 -25.75 17.84
N ASN A 142 -9.30 -25.00 16.73
CA ASN A 142 -8.05 -24.50 16.16
C ASN A 142 -7.30 -23.60 17.15
N PHE A 143 -8.00 -22.70 17.86
CA PHE A 143 -7.38 -21.84 18.88
C PHE A 143 -6.91 -22.60 20.11
N ILE A 144 -7.73 -23.52 20.65
CA ILE A 144 -7.35 -24.33 21.82
C ILE A 144 -6.14 -25.22 21.49
N SER A 145 -6.03 -25.69 20.24
CA SER A 145 -4.88 -26.48 19.77
C SER A 145 -3.57 -25.67 19.60
N ALA A 146 -3.62 -24.33 19.60
CA ALA A 146 -2.46 -23.46 19.42
C ALA A 146 -1.59 -23.28 20.68
N GLY A 147 -1.93 -23.96 21.79
CA GLY A 147 -1.16 -23.97 23.04
C GLY A 147 -2.00 -23.59 24.27
N PHE A 148 -1.60 -24.05 25.46
CA PHE A 148 -2.42 -23.94 26.68
C PHE A 148 -2.78 -22.49 27.06
N PHE A 149 -1.78 -21.61 27.21
CA PHE A 149 -2.01 -20.23 27.62
C PHE A 149 -2.54 -19.34 26.49
N PHE A 150 -1.88 -19.35 25.33
CA PHE A 150 -2.30 -18.54 24.18
C PHE A 150 -3.66 -19.00 23.62
N GLY A 151 -3.90 -20.30 23.56
CA GLY A 151 -5.17 -20.85 23.06
C GLY A 151 -6.35 -20.53 23.96
N LEU A 152 -6.18 -20.54 25.28
CA LEU A 152 -7.24 -20.17 26.22
C LEU A 152 -7.59 -18.68 26.11
N ILE A 153 -6.58 -17.81 25.99
CA ILE A 153 -6.78 -16.36 25.79
C ILE A 153 -7.54 -16.10 24.47
N TRP A 154 -7.11 -16.73 23.37
CA TRP A 154 -7.76 -16.58 22.06
C TRP A 154 -9.16 -17.20 21.99
N ALA A 155 -9.42 -18.29 22.72
CA ALA A 155 -10.75 -18.87 22.84
C ALA A 155 -11.71 -17.90 23.54
N TRP A 156 -11.30 -17.29 24.65
CA TRP A 156 -12.08 -16.24 25.32
C TRP A 156 -12.31 -15.02 24.43
N ALA A 157 -11.27 -14.53 23.74
CA ALA A 157 -11.40 -13.43 22.79
C ALA A 157 -12.39 -13.76 21.66
N THR A 158 -12.38 -15.00 21.17
CA THR A 158 -13.32 -15.48 20.14
C THR A 158 -14.76 -15.51 20.67
N ILE A 159 -14.99 -15.97 21.90
CA ILE A 159 -16.31 -15.96 22.53
C ILE A 159 -16.83 -14.53 22.68
N ILE A 160 -15.99 -13.61 23.18
CA ILE A 160 -16.35 -12.19 23.32
C ILE A 160 -16.68 -11.58 21.95
N ASN A 161 -15.89 -11.90 20.92
CA ASN A 161 -16.11 -11.42 19.56
C ASN A 161 -17.46 -11.94 19.01
N ILE A 162 -17.77 -13.22 19.19
CA ILE A 162 -19.07 -13.80 18.79
C ILE A 162 -20.22 -13.12 19.53
N LEU A 163 -20.12 -12.92 20.84
CA LEU A 163 -21.14 -12.22 21.63
C LEU A 163 -21.33 -10.78 21.14
N SER A 164 -20.24 -10.08 20.86
CA SER A 164 -20.24 -8.71 20.35
C SER A 164 -20.89 -8.64 18.96
N LEU A 165 -20.58 -9.57 18.06
CA LEU A 165 -21.22 -9.67 16.75
C LEU A 165 -22.71 -9.97 16.86
N THR A 166 -23.12 -10.90 17.73
CA THR A 166 -24.55 -11.18 17.94
C THR A 166 -25.31 -9.99 18.54
N PHE A 167 -24.65 -9.21 19.41
CA PHE A 167 -25.22 -7.99 19.97
C PHE A 167 -25.31 -6.89 18.92
N LEU A 168 -24.25 -6.68 18.13
CA LEU A 168 -24.27 -5.72 17.01
C LEU A 168 -25.34 -6.09 15.98
N ASP A 169 -25.46 -7.36 15.62
CA ASP A 169 -26.53 -7.86 14.75
C ASP A 169 -27.91 -7.61 15.37
N PHE A 170 -28.08 -7.80 16.67
CA PHE A 170 -29.33 -7.51 17.37
C PHE A 170 -29.68 -6.01 17.36
N VAL A 171 -28.69 -5.14 17.53
CA VAL A 171 -28.85 -3.68 17.53
C VAL A 171 -29.06 -3.15 16.11
N ASP A 172 -28.36 -3.69 15.11
CA ASP A 172 -28.35 -3.28 13.71
C ASP A 172 -29.44 -3.98 12.86
N ALA A 173 -30.13 -4.98 13.41
CA ALA A 173 -31.32 -5.62 12.83
C ALA A 173 -32.46 -4.64 12.51
N ARG A 174 -32.33 -3.35 12.85
CA ARG A 174 -33.28 -2.29 12.47
C ARG A 174 -32.89 -1.46 11.26
N LYS A 175 -31.72 -1.60 10.60
CA LYS A 175 -31.36 -0.62 9.55
C LYS A 175 -30.97 -1.07 8.15
N HIS A 176 -30.47 -2.25 7.82
CA HIS A 176 -30.49 -2.77 6.43
C HIS A 176 -29.84 -4.17 6.33
N CYS A 177 -30.22 -4.92 5.30
CA CYS A 177 -29.52 -6.09 4.72
C CYS A 177 -30.10 -7.49 5.04
N GLY A 178 -31.21 -7.82 4.36
CA GLY A 178 -31.79 -9.17 4.27
C GLY A 178 -31.01 -10.19 3.41
N LYS A 179 -29.69 -10.07 3.21
CA LYS A 179 -28.91 -11.02 2.38
C LYS A 179 -27.66 -11.64 3.02
N ILE A 180 -27.12 -11.10 4.11
CA ILE A 180 -25.90 -11.64 4.76
C ILE A 180 -26.23 -12.86 5.66
N ARG A 181 -27.48 -12.94 6.13
CA ARG A 181 -27.98 -13.98 7.05
C ARG A 181 -27.86 -15.43 6.54
N ALA A 182 -27.77 -15.65 5.22
CA ALA A 182 -27.85 -17.00 4.67
C ALA A 182 -26.55 -17.82 4.75
N ARG A 183 -25.36 -17.19 4.91
CA ARG A 183 -24.07 -17.89 4.78
C ARG A 183 -23.31 -18.14 6.08
N ILE A 184 -23.49 -17.30 7.10
CA ILE A 184 -22.69 -17.41 8.35
C ILE A 184 -23.30 -18.43 9.33
N ILE A 185 -24.62 -18.63 9.29
CA ILE A 185 -25.36 -19.46 10.29
C ILE A 185 -25.83 -20.81 9.72
N LYS A 186 -25.94 -20.95 8.39
CA LYS A 186 -26.27 -22.25 7.77
C LYS A 186 -25.06 -22.81 7.03
N PRO A 187 -24.47 -23.94 7.47
CA PRO A 187 -23.61 -24.71 6.57
C PRO A 187 -24.48 -25.09 5.37
N SER A 188 -24.01 -24.81 4.15
CA SER A 188 -24.69 -25.29 2.96
C SER A 188 -24.57 -26.82 2.95
N ILE A 189 -25.56 -27.49 3.52
CA ILE A 189 -25.81 -28.89 3.21
C ILE A 189 -26.26 -28.87 1.75
N LYS A 190 -25.33 -29.12 0.82
CA LYS A 190 -25.71 -29.55 -0.52
C LYS A 190 -26.46 -30.88 -0.35
N PRO A 191 -27.70 -31.02 -0.82
CA PRO A 191 -28.33 -32.33 -0.87
C PRO A 191 -27.49 -33.20 -1.81
N SER A 192 -27.05 -34.34 -1.28
CA SER A 192 -26.67 -35.50 -2.09
C SER A 192 -27.83 -35.79 -3.05
N SER A 193 -27.55 -35.80 -4.34
CA SER A 193 -28.48 -36.29 -5.36
C SER A 193 -27.68 -36.77 -6.58
N TYR A 194 -27.54 -38.10 -6.62
CA TYR A 194 -27.21 -39.00 -7.74
C TYR A 194 -25.76 -39.05 -8.25
#